data_AF-A0A8I2B2C7-F1
#
_entry.id   AF-A0A8I2B2C7-F1
#
_cell.length_a   1.000
_cell.length_b   1.000
_cell.length_c   1.000
_cell.angle_alpha   90.00
_cell.angle_beta   90.00
_cell.angle_gamma   90.00
#
_symmetry.space_group_name_H-M   'P 1'
#
loop_
_entity.id
_entity.type
_entity.pdbx_description
1 polymer ?
#
loop_
_entity_poly.entity_id
_entity_poly.type
_entity_poly.pdbx_seq_one_letter_code
_entity_poly.pdbx_strand_id
1 'polypeptide(L)'
;MGSEDSEHLLDIEIQLFTGKITETLHGLCSAIYKMPCQEAVYLSETGFQGDEQADLRHHGGPERALHYYPAEHYAYWQACYPEVPHFHPSGFGENLSGIGLTEENCHVGDIFRLGEARVQISQPRSPCYKLNLRFDVVDLACQMQKSGRTGWLLRVLQPGWVKPGDKLILEAHGSTPLSLYHMNHIFFNEPLNHVGLVAMADCAELSASWKDKVVQRLQTGWVEDWNRRLFGHALWAREPH
;
A
#
# COMPACT_ATOMS: atom_id res chain seq x y z
N MET A 1 6.18 11.95 -42.56
CA MET A 1 6.54 10.78 -41.75
C MET A 1 7.01 11.30 -40.41
N GLY A 2 6.06 11.65 -39.54
CA GLY A 2 6.32 11.90 -38.13
C GLY A 2 5.98 10.62 -37.39
N SER A 3 6.95 10.08 -36.66
CA SER A 3 6.76 8.97 -35.74
C SER A 3 5.84 9.43 -34.61
N GLU A 4 4.57 9.04 -34.67
CA GLU A 4 3.74 8.92 -33.48
C GLU A 4 4.27 7.73 -32.69
N ASP A 5 5.36 7.93 -31.95
CA ASP A 5 5.67 7.09 -30.80
C ASP A 5 4.62 7.46 -29.75
N SER A 6 3.43 6.86 -29.84
CA SER A 6 2.53 6.85 -28.71
C SER A 6 3.23 6.03 -27.64
N GLU A 7 3.75 6.70 -26.62
CA GLU A 7 4.07 6.06 -25.35
C GLU A 7 2.85 5.22 -24.99
N HIS A 8 3.00 3.91 -25.08
CA HIS A 8 1.96 2.98 -24.68
C HIS A 8 1.71 3.22 -23.20
N LEU A 9 0.69 4.02 -22.90
CA LEU A 9 0.18 4.19 -21.54
C LEU A 9 -0.08 2.79 -21.01
N LEU A 10 0.55 2.45 -19.88
CA LEU A 10 0.34 1.17 -19.22
C LEU A 10 -1.12 1.14 -18.74
N ASP A 11 -1.96 0.47 -19.53
CA ASP A 11 -3.38 0.23 -19.26
C ASP A 11 -3.52 -1.07 -18.46
N ILE A 12 -3.73 -0.94 -17.16
CA ILE A 12 -3.73 -2.05 -16.22
C ILE A 12 -5.16 -2.37 -15.81
N GLU A 13 -5.59 -3.60 -16.10
CA GLU A 13 -6.85 -4.11 -15.59
C GLU A 13 -6.77 -4.29 -14.07
N ILE A 14 -7.84 -3.85 -13.39
CA ILE A 14 -7.91 -3.89 -11.93
C ILE A 14 -9.27 -4.43 -11.46
N GLN A 15 -9.25 -4.98 -10.25
CA GLN A 15 -10.42 -5.27 -9.44
C GLN A 15 -10.61 -4.17 -8.39
N LEU A 16 -11.86 -3.80 -8.15
CA LEU A 16 -12.25 -2.76 -7.19
C LEU A 16 -12.90 -3.38 -5.96
N PHE A 17 -12.44 -2.98 -4.79
CA PHE A 17 -12.92 -3.48 -3.51
C PHE A 17 -13.27 -2.34 -2.54
N THR A 18 -14.41 -2.48 -1.86
CA THR A 18 -14.83 -1.61 -0.75
C THR A 18 -15.31 -2.47 0.41
N GLY A 19 -15.23 -1.96 1.63
CA GLY A 19 -15.66 -2.69 2.82
C GLY A 19 -16.14 -1.75 3.91
N LYS A 20 -17.10 -2.23 4.70
CA LYS A 20 -17.50 -1.57 5.94
C LYS A 20 -16.66 -2.12 7.09
N ILE A 21 -16.55 -1.37 8.18
CA ILE A 21 -15.98 -1.88 9.42
C ILE A 21 -16.84 -3.05 9.87
N THR A 22 -16.20 -4.21 9.99
CA THR A 22 -16.79 -5.36 10.66
C THR A 22 -15.91 -5.71 11.85
N GLU A 23 -16.51 -6.37 12.84
CA GLU A 23 -15.73 -7.00 13.90
C GLU A 23 -14.94 -8.15 13.27
N THR A 24 -13.61 -8.10 13.38
CA THR A 24 -12.72 -9.17 12.92
C THR A 24 -12.59 -10.24 13.98
N LEU A 25 -11.95 -11.36 13.60
CA LEU A 25 -11.42 -12.32 14.56
C LEU A 25 -10.66 -11.58 15.67
N HIS A 26 -10.87 -12.02 16.92
CA HIS A 26 -10.30 -11.45 18.15
C HIS A 26 -10.86 -10.08 18.60
N GLY A 27 -12.04 -9.66 18.15
CA GLY A 27 -12.77 -8.50 18.71
C GLY A 27 -12.19 -7.14 18.31
N LEU A 28 -11.38 -7.09 17.23
CA LEU A 28 -10.86 -5.85 16.67
C LEU A 28 -11.77 -5.37 15.54
N CYS A 29 -12.10 -4.07 15.50
CA CYS A 29 -12.84 -3.51 14.37
C CYS A 29 -11.89 -3.16 13.20
N SER A 30 -12.17 -3.65 11.99
CA SER A 30 -11.39 -3.33 10.78
C SER A 30 -12.23 -3.54 9.51
N ALA A 31 -12.03 -2.69 8.49
CA ALA A 31 -12.61 -2.85 7.16
C ALA A 31 -11.72 -3.67 6.21
N ILE A 32 -10.98 -4.64 6.77
CA ILE A 32 -10.04 -5.48 6.02
C ILE A 32 -10.75 -6.55 5.18
N TYR A 33 -12.03 -6.84 5.48
CA TYR A 33 -12.88 -7.70 4.65
C TYR A 33 -13.60 -6.85 3.61
N LYS A 34 -12.90 -6.48 2.53
CA LYS A 34 -13.51 -5.78 1.41
C LYS A 34 -14.14 -6.78 0.43
N MET A 35 -15.20 -6.35 -0.24
CA MET A 35 -15.92 -7.13 -1.25
C MET A 35 -15.75 -6.47 -2.63
N PRO A 36 -15.77 -7.26 -3.71
CA PRO A 36 -15.75 -6.70 -5.07
C PRO A 36 -16.93 -5.76 -5.31
N CYS A 37 -16.65 -4.55 -5.79
CA CYS A 37 -17.68 -3.60 -6.17
C CYS A 37 -18.47 -4.13 -7.37
N GLN A 38 -19.80 -4.00 -7.33
CA GLN A 38 -20.69 -4.38 -8.45
C GLN A 38 -21.18 -3.17 -9.24
N GLU A 39 -21.10 -1.97 -8.65
CA GLU A 39 -21.62 -0.73 -9.21
C GLU A 39 -20.54 0.37 -9.14
N ALA A 40 -20.81 1.48 -9.83
CA ALA A 40 -19.96 2.67 -9.74
C ALA A 40 -19.92 3.21 -8.30
N VAL A 41 -18.74 3.60 -7.84
CA VAL A 41 -18.49 4.17 -6.52
C VAL A 41 -17.78 5.51 -6.68
N TYR A 42 -18.19 6.50 -5.89
CA TYR A 42 -17.57 7.81 -5.89
C TYR A 42 -16.27 7.77 -5.09
N LEU A 43 -15.16 8.19 -5.70
CA LEU A 43 -13.87 8.36 -5.04
C LEU A 43 -13.72 9.80 -4.59
N SER A 44 -13.80 10.02 -3.27
CA SER A 44 -13.54 11.32 -2.63
C SER A 44 -12.04 11.50 -2.34
N GLU A 45 -11.65 12.69 -1.87
CA GLU A 45 -10.27 12.98 -1.45
C GLU A 45 -9.72 12.01 -0.39
N THR A 46 -10.59 11.40 0.42
CA THR A 46 -10.21 10.53 1.53
C THR A 46 -10.50 9.04 1.28
N GLY A 47 -11.01 8.68 0.10
CA GLY A 47 -11.28 7.29 -0.28
C GLY A 47 -12.66 7.08 -0.91
N PHE A 48 -12.98 5.82 -1.20
CA PHE A 48 -14.25 5.42 -1.79
C PHE A 48 -15.42 5.65 -0.82
N GLN A 49 -16.51 6.20 -1.33
CA GLN A 49 -17.73 6.36 -0.55
C GLN A 49 -18.26 5.00 -0.10
N GLY A 50 -18.47 4.85 1.21
CA GLY A 50 -18.90 3.58 1.82
C GLY A 50 -17.77 2.62 2.17
N ASP A 51 -16.51 2.93 1.81
CA ASP A 51 -15.34 2.26 2.38
C ASP A 51 -15.00 2.91 3.71
N GLU A 52 -15.13 2.16 4.80
CA GLU A 52 -14.87 2.67 6.14
C GLU A 52 -13.41 2.41 6.54
N GLN A 53 -12.83 3.31 7.34
CA GLN A 53 -11.47 3.15 7.86
C GLN A 53 -11.52 3.18 9.38
N ALA A 54 -11.28 2.03 10.03
CA ALA A 54 -11.41 1.90 11.48
C ALA A 54 -10.45 2.79 12.29
N ASP A 55 -9.36 3.25 11.68
CA ASP A 55 -8.38 4.14 12.32
C ASP A 55 -7.90 5.19 11.32
N LEU A 56 -8.55 6.35 11.30
CA LEU A 56 -8.19 7.45 10.40
C LEU A 56 -6.79 8.02 10.69
N ARG A 57 -6.25 7.87 11.92
CA ARG A 57 -4.91 8.37 12.27
C ARG A 57 -3.82 7.53 11.64
N HIS A 58 -3.98 6.21 11.59
CA HIS A 58 -2.94 5.28 11.11
C HIS A 58 -3.22 4.62 9.76
N HIS A 59 -4.48 4.59 9.33
CA HIS A 59 -4.92 3.86 8.13
C HIS A 59 -5.79 4.71 7.19
N GLY A 60 -5.80 6.03 7.38
CA GLY A 60 -6.64 6.93 6.60
C GLY A 60 -6.06 8.31 6.34
N GLY A 61 -6.91 9.17 5.78
CA GLY A 61 -6.56 10.53 5.39
C GLY A 61 -6.15 10.67 3.92
N PRO A 62 -5.95 11.90 3.44
CA PRO A 62 -5.78 12.20 2.02
C PRO A 62 -4.56 11.53 1.39
N GLU A 63 -3.51 11.28 2.18
CA GLU A 63 -2.29 10.59 1.75
C GLU A 63 -2.47 9.07 1.59
N ARG A 64 -3.60 8.52 2.05
CA ARG A 64 -3.85 7.08 2.17
C ARG A 64 -5.29 6.75 1.78
N ALA A 65 -5.79 7.46 0.78
CA ALA A 65 -7.18 7.37 0.33
C ALA A 65 -7.49 5.99 -0.26
N LEU A 66 -6.55 5.40 -0.99
CA LEU A 66 -6.66 4.05 -1.51
C LEU A 66 -5.42 3.21 -1.17
N HIS A 67 -5.62 1.90 -1.08
CA HIS A 67 -4.56 0.90 -1.01
C HIS A 67 -4.56 0.06 -2.29
N TYR A 68 -3.40 -0.09 -2.91
CA TYR A 68 -3.17 -1.00 -4.02
C TYR A 68 -2.30 -2.18 -3.59
N TYR A 69 -2.67 -3.39 -3.97
CA TYR A 69 -1.84 -4.58 -3.76
C TYR A 69 -1.72 -5.43 -5.05
N PRO A 70 -0.49 -5.68 -5.53
CA PRO A 70 -0.26 -6.49 -6.73
C PRO A 70 -0.82 -7.90 -6.60
N ALA A 71 -1.58 -8.34 -7.59
CA ALA A 71 -2.20 -9.67 -7.59
C ALA A 71 -1.15 -10.79 -7.73
N GLU A 72 0.01 -10.49 -8.31
CA GLU A 72 1.15 -11.39 -8.46
C GLU A 72 1.64 -11.93 -7.11
N HIS A 73 1.50 -11.15 -6.04
CA HIS A 73 2.00 -11.53 -4.72
C HIS A 73 1.17 -12.62 -4.06
N TYR A 74 -0.09 -12.85 -4.47
CA TYR A 74 -0.91 -13.91 -3.86
C TYR A 74 -0.32 -15.29 -4.12
N ALA A 75 0.17 -15.56 -5.33
CA ALA A 75 0.80 -16.83 -5.65
C ALA A 75 2.06 -17.07 -4.79
N TYR A 76 2.83 -16.02 -4.53
CA TYR A 76 3.99 -16.09 -3.63
C TYR A 76 3.56 -16.46 -2.20
N TRP A 77 2.56 -15.77 -1.64
CA TRP A 77 2.11 -16.04 -0.28
C TRP A 77 1.46 -17.41 -0.10
N GLN A 78 0.67 -17.85 -1.08
CA GLN A 78 0.13 -19.22 -1.12
C GLN A 78 1.23 -20.29 -1.14
N ALA A 79 2.33 -20.04 -1.87
CA ALA A 79 3.46 -20.96 -1.89
C ALA A 79 4.24 -20.98 -0.56
N CYS A 80 4.37 -19.82 0.11
CA CYS A 80 5.02 -19.74 1.42
C CYS A 80 4.20 -20.38 2.55
N TYR A 81 2.87 -20.33 2.45
CA TYR A 81 1.93 -20.74 3.50
C TYR A 81 0.76 -21.55 2.90
N PRO A 82 1.01 -22.76 2.38
CA PRO A 82 0.01 -23.55 1.65
C PRO A 82 -1.20 -23.95 2.50
N GLU A 83 -1.05 -23.96 3.83
CA GLU A 83 -2.12 -24.23 4.79
C GLU A 83 -3.08 -23.05 5.02
N VAL A 84 -2.75 -21.84 4.56
CA VAL A 84 -3.55 -20.63 4.79
C VAL A 84 -4.49 -20.39 3.59
N PRO A 85 -5.81 -20.55 3.74
CA PRO A 85 -6.74 -20.55 2.60
C PRO A 85 -7.12 -19.15 2.10
N HIS A 86 -6.64 -18.08 2.74
CA HIS A 86 -7.18 -16.72 2.57
C HIS A 86 -6.29 -15.75 1.78
N PHE A 87 -5.25 -16.23 1.11
CA PHE A 87 -4.48 -15.40 0.17
C PHE A 87 -5.22 -15.25 -1.16
N HIS A 88 -6.08 -14.24 -1.25
CA HIS A 88 -6.82 -13.89 -2.45
C HIS A 88 -6.98 -12.36 -2.56
N PRO A 89 -7.35 -11.80 -3.73
CA PRO A 89 -7.66 -10.38 -3.86
C PRO A 89 -8.69 -9.90 -2.83
N SER A 90 -8.51 -8.68 -2.32
CA SER A 90 -8.97 -8.06 -1.05
C SER A 90 -8.31 -8.56 0.24
N GLY A 91 -7.49 -9.62 0.16
CA GLY A 91 -6.93 -10.32 1.31
C GLY A 91 -6.05 -9.44 2.20
N PHE A 92 -5.39 -8.43 1.64
CA PHE A 92 -4.53 -7.51 2.40
C PHE A 92 -5.24 -6.19 2.73
N GLY A 93 -6.55 -6.11 2.48
CA GLY A 93 -7.39 -4.94 2.76
C GLY A 93 -7.27 -3.84 1.71
N GLU A 94 -6.77 -4.16 0.52
CA GLU A 94 -6.62 -3.24 -0.60
C GLU A 94 -7.93 -2.90 -1.29
N ASN A 95 -7.99 -1.69 -1.83
CA ASN A 95 -9.10 -1.20 -2.63
C ASN A 95 -8.94 -1.57 -4.10
N LEU A 96 -7.69 -1.69 -4.55
CA LEU A 96 -7.32 -1.95 -5.93
C LEU A 96 -6.35 -3.13 -5.99
N SER A 97 -6.58 -4.06 -6.91
CA SER A 97 -5.62 -5.14 -7.21
C SER A 97 -5.65 -5.46 -8.69
N GLY A 98 -4.48 -5.66 -9.29
CA GLY A 98 -4.31 -5.98 -10.71
C GLY A 98 -2.98 -6.67 -10.97
N ILE A 99 -2.70 -6.98 -12.24
CA ILE A 99 -1.45 -7.59 -12.71
C ILE A 99 -0.74 -6.60 -13.64
N GLY A 100 0.59 -6.50 -13.52
CA GLY A 100 1.45 -5.67 -14.34
C GLY A 100 2.05 -4.46 -13.61
N LEU A 101 1.56 -4.14 -12.41
CA LEU A 101 2.13 -3.14 -11.53
C LEU A 101 2.65 -3.81 -10.26
N THR A 102 3.93 -3.61 -9.97
CA THR A 102 4.59 -4.11 -8.77
C THR A 102 5.48 -3.03 -8.18
N GLU A 103 6.02 -3.27 -6.99
CA GLU A 103 6.95 -2.35 -6.36
C GLU A 103 8.22 -2.11 -7.19
N GLU A 104 8.55 -3.02 -8.12
CA GLU A 104 9.73 -2.90 -8.99
C GLU A 104 9.57 -1.83 -10.08
N ASN A 105 8.35 -1.63 -10.59
CA ASN A 105 8.10 -0.74 -11.73
C ASN A 105 7.26 0.51 -11.40
N CYS A 106 6.75 0.60 -10.17
CA CYS A 106 6.01 1.76 -9.68
C CYS A 106 6.88 2.64 -8.79
N HIS A 107 6.66 3.96 -8.85
CA HIS A 107 7.44 4.98 -8.14
C HIS A 107 6.51 5.88 -7.34
N VAL A 108 7.00 6.40 -6.21
CA VAL A 108 6.27 7.47 -5.50
C VAL A 108 6.16 8.69 -6.42
N GLY A 109 4.95 9.23 -6.52
CA GLY A 109 4.63 10.33 -7.41
C GLY A 109 4.03 9.93 -8.76
N ASP A 110 4.07 8.65 -9.14
CA ASP A 110 3.36 8.18 -10.35
C ASP A 110 1.87 8.54 -10.26
N ILE A 111 1.34 9.12 -11.34
CA ILE A 111 -0.04 9.58 -11.46
C ILE A 111 -0.79 8.66 -12.42
N PHE A 112 -1.93 8.16 -11.97
CA PHE A 112 -2.81 7.31 -12.76
C PHE A 112 -4.19 7.94 -12.91
N ARG A 113 -4.77 7.78 -14.09
CA ARG A 113 -6.21 7.91 -14.30
C ARG A 113 -6.91 6.64 -13.86
N LEU A 114 -8.03 6.81 -13.16
CA LEU A 114 -8.89 5.74 -12.67
C LEU A 114 -10.36 6.17 -12.85
N GLY A 115 -11.00 5.72 -13.92
CA GLY A 115 -12.33 6.24 -14.29
C GLY A 115 -12.28 7.75 -14.54
N GLU A 116 -13.10 8.51 -13.82
CA GLU A 116 -13.10 9.98 -13.83
C GLU A 116 -12.11 10.62 -12.83
N ALA A 117 -11.49 9.80 -11.98
CA ALA A 117 -10.57 10.26 -10.94
C ALA A 117 -9.11 10.25 -11.42
N ARG A 118 -8.28 11.02 -10.71
CA ARG A 118 -6.82 11.00 -10.83
C ARG A 118 -6.21 10.73 -9.48
N VAL A 119 -5.32 9.74 -9.41
CA VAL A 119 -4.70 9.28 -8.17
C VAL A 119 -3.18 9.28 -8.31
N GLN A 120 -2.48 9.47 -7.20
CA GLN A 120 -1.02 9.53 -7.19
C GLN A 120 -0.45 8.63 -6.09
N ILE A 121 0.61 7.89 -6.39
CA ILE A 121 1.32 7.07 -5.39
C ILE A 121 1.94 8.00 -4.35
N SER A 122 1.57 7.82 -3.09
CA SER A 122 2.00 8.68 -1.99
C SER A 122 3.13 8.07 -1.15
N GLN A 123 3.10 6.76 -0.95
CA GLN A 123 4.04 6.03 -0.12
C GLN A 123 3.89 4.51 -0.30
N PRO A 124 4.94 3.72 -0.01
CA PRO A 124 4.77 2.30 0.25
C PRO A 124 3.85 2.06 1.44
N ARG A 125 3.15 0.93 1.43
CA ARG A 125 2.29 0.54 2.55
C ARG A 125 3.15 -0.10 3.63
N SER A 126 3.08 0.39 4.86
CA SER A 126 3.76 -0.28 5.98
C SER A 126 2.92 -1.45 6.52
N PRO A 127 3.43 -2.70 6.53
CA PRO A 127 2.70 -3.84 7.11
C PRO A 127 2.45 -3.64 8.61
N CYS A 128 1.36 -4.23 9.13
CA CYS A 128 1.00 -4.16 10.55
C CYS A 128 0.45 -5.48 11.10
N TYR A 129 0.48 -5.64 12.42
CA TYR A 129 0.13 -6.87 13.14
C TYR A 129 -1.30 -7.38 12.88
N LYS A 130 -2.22 -6.51 12.43
CA LYS A 130 -3.58 -6.93 12.05
C LYS A 130 -3.57 -7.97 10.92
N LEU A 131 -2.52 -7.98 10.10
CA LEU A 131 -2.32 -9.02 9.09
C LEU A 131 -2.01 -10.38 9.72
N ASN A 132 -1.15 -10.40 10.74
CA ASN A 132 -0.79 -11.63 11.44
C ASN A 132 -2.05 -12.30 12.00
N LEU A 133 -2.93 -11.49 12.61
CA LEU A 133 -4.21 -11.96 13.13
C LEU A 133 -5.18 -12.42 12.05
N ARG A 134 -5.25 -11.72 10.91
CA ARG A 134 -6.16 -12.07 9.81
C ARG A 134 -5.81 -13.41 9.17
N PHE A 135 -4.52 -13.63 8.92
CA PHE A 135 -4.03 -14.79 8.21
C PHE A 135 -3.63 -15.94 9.13
N ASP A 136 -3.69 -15.73 10.45
CA ASP A 136 -3.20 -16.65 11.48
C ASP A 136 -1.73 -17.06 11.27
N VAL A 137 -0.91 -16.08 10.87
CA VAL A 137 0.53 -16.24 10.64
C VAL A 137 1.28 -15.23 11.49
N VAL A 138 1.94 -15.72 12.54
CA VAL A 138 2.49 -14.91 13.66
C VAL A 138 3.39 -13.76 13.20
N ASP A 139 4.18 -13.95 12.14
CA ASP A 139 5.20 -13.02 11.67
C ASP A 139 4.95 -12.48 10.25
N LEU A 140 3.74 -12.64 9.70
CA LEU A 140 3.43 -12.25 8.31
C LEU A 140 3.79 -10.79 8.01
N ALA A 141 3.46 -9.86 8.90
CA ALA A 141 3.81 -8.45 8.72
C ALA A 141 5.34 -8.23 8.63
N CYS A 142 6.13 -9.02 9.36
CA CYS A 142 7.59 -8.98 9.29
C CYS A 142 8.07 -9.53 7.94
N GLN A 143 7.51 -10.65 7.48
CA GLN A 143 7.85 -11.25 6.19
C GLN A 143 7.48 -10.35 5.01
N MET A 144 6.32 -9.71 5.05
CA MET A 144 5.92 -8.70 4.06
C MET A 144 6.89 -7.54 4.02
N GLN A 145 7.28 -7.02 5.19
CA GLN A 145 8.22 -5.91 5.29
C GLN A 145 9.59 -6.30 4.71
N LYS A 146 10.12 -7.46 5.12
CA LYS A 146 11.44 -7.96 4.70
C LYS A 146 11.49 -8.22 3.19
N SER A 147 10.41 -8.77 2.63
CA SER A 147 10.34 -9.12 1.21
C SER A 147 10.03 -7.95 0.27
N GLY A 148 9.58 -6.81 0.81
CA GLY A 148 9.18 -5.65 0.02
C GLY A 148 7.80 -5.77 -0.66
N ARG A 149 7.14 -6.93 -0.57
CA ARG A 149 5.79 -7.22 -1.11
C ARG A 149 4.73 -6.62 -0.19
N THR A 150 4.57 -5.31 -0.29
CA THR A 150 3.83 -4.51 0.67
C THR A 150 2.61 -3.85 0.07
N GLY A 151 2.59 -3.64 -1.25
CA GLY A 151 1.68 -2.71 -1.91
C GLY A 151 2.01 -1.26 -1.58
N TRP A 152 1.13 -0.36 -2.01
CA TRP A 152 1.30 1.08 -1.80
C TRP A 152 -0.01 1.79 -1.58
N LEU A 153 0.11 3.02 -1.11
CA LEU A 153 -1.02 3.90 -0.86
C LEU A 153 -1.06 4.99 -1.92
N LEU A 154 -2.28 5.43 -2.23
CA LEU A 154 -2.54 6.47 -3.21
C LEU A 154 -3.29 7.62 -2.53
N ARG A 155 -2.92 8.85 -2.90
CA ARG A 155 -3.71 10.05 -2.68
C ARG A 155 -4.58 10.35 -3.89
N VAL A 156 -5.67 11.09 -3.69
CA VAL A 156 -6.56 11.51 -4.77
C VAL A 156 -6.22 12.95 -5.16
N LEU A 157 -5.82 13.16 -6.41
CA LEU A 157 -5.56 14.49 -6.98
C LEU A 157 -6.83 15.10 -7.55
N GLN A 158 -7.71 14.27 -8.10
CA GLN A 158 -9.01 14.66 -8.63
C GLN A 158 -10.05 13.59 -8.24
N PRO A 159 -11.05 13.95 -7.41
CA PRO A 159 -12.20 13.09 -7.12
C PRO A 159 -13.02 12.77 -8.38
N GLY A 160 -13.72 11.63 -8.39
CA GLY A 160 -14.53 11.21 -9.54
C GLY A 160 -15.20 9.86 -9.36
N TRP A 161 -16.09 9.51 -10.28
CA TRP A 161 -16.69 8.17 -10.30
C TRP A 161 -15.75 7.13 -10.88
N VAL A 162 -15.73 5.97 -10.24
CA VAL A 162 -14.97 4.78 -10.65
C VAL A 162 -15.92 3.59 -10.67
N LYS A 163 -15.86 2.77 -11.71
CA LYS A 163 -16.74 1.60 -11.86
C LYS A 163 -15.96 0.32 -12.17
N PRO A 164 -16.53 -0.87 -11.88
CA PRO A 164 -15.93 -2.13 -12.30
C PRO A 164 -15.63 -2.14 -13.80
N GLY A 165 -14.44 -2.60 -14.17
CA GLY A 165 -13.94 -2.60 -15.54
C GLY A 165 -13.15 -1.35 -15.95
N ASP A 166 -13.13 -0.29 -15.12
CA ASP A 166 -12.16 0.79 -15.30
C ASP A 166 -10.73 0.26 -15.11
N LYS A 167 -9.78 0.87 -15.81
CA LYS A 167 -8.34 0.55 -15.75
C LYS A 167 -7.58 1.60 -14.97
N LEU A 168 -6.40 1.23 -14.46
CA LEU A 168 -5.37 2.21 -14.10
C LEU A 168 -4.56 2.53 -15.35
N ILE A 169 -4.46 3.81 -15.66
CA ILE A 169 -3.77 4.29 -16.85
C ILE A 169 -2.73 5.30 -16.39
N LEU A 170 -1.45 4.94 -16.52
CA LEU A 170 -0.35 5.81 -16.11
C LEU A 170 -0.36 7.08 -16.98
N GLU A 171 -0.49 8.25 -16.36
CA GLU A 171 -0.48 9.55 -17.04
C GLU A 171 0.85 10.29 -16.89
N ALA A 172 1.55 10.09 -15.78
CA ALA A 172 2.84 10.72 -15.52
C ALA A 172 3.65 9.89 -14.51
N HIS A 173 4.96 9.85 -14.71
CA HIS A 173 5.88 9.29 -13.73
C HIS A 173 6.17 10.25 -12.58
N GLY A 174 6.44 9.70 -11.41
CA GLY A 174 6.93 10.46 -10.26
C GLY A 174 8.32 11.06 -10.48
N SER A 175 8.68 12.07 -9.69
CA SER A 175 9.98 12.76 -9.84
C SER A 175 11.18 11.92 -9.41
N THR A 176 10.97 10.88 -8.62
CA THR A 176 12.03 10.06 -8.04
C THR A 176 12.40 8.88 -8.94
N PRO A 177 13.70 8.58 -9.13
CA PRO A 177 14.13 7.37 -9.82
C PRO A 177 14.02 6.11 -8.94
N LEU A 178 13.67 6.25 -7.65
CA LEU A 178 13.53 5.13 -6.73
C LEU A 178 12.18 4.45 -6.94
N SER A 179 12.21 3.21 -7.41
CA SER A 179 11.02 2.36 -7.37
C SER A 179 10.59 2.12 -5.92
N LEU A 180 9.32 1.77 -5.73
CA LEU A 180 8.77 1.40 -4.42
C LEU A 180 9.55 0.25 -3.78
N TYR A 181 10.08 -0.67 -4.58
CA TYR A 181 10.92 -1.76 -4.10
C TYR A 181 12.21 -1.23 -3.47
N HIS A 182 12.92 -0.33 -4.18
CA HIS A 182 14.12 0.30 -3.65
C HIS A 182 13.81 1.15 -2.41
N MET A 183 12.69 1.89 -2.40
CA MET A 183 12.27 2.64 -1.21
C MET A 183 12.00 1.73 -0.01
N ASN A 184 11.30 0.61 -0.21
CA ASN A 184 11.07 -0.39 0.82
C ASN A 184 12.38 -1.00 1.33
N HIS A 185 13.30 -1.36 0.42
CA HIS A 185 14.59 -1.92 0.78
C HIS A 185 15.44 -0.94 1.59
N ILE A 186 15.56 0.31 1.16
CA ILE A 186 16.24 1.38 1.92
C ILE A 186 15.56 1.55 3.28
N PHE A 187 14.24 1.69 3.32
CA PHE A 187 13.56 2.05 4.55
C PHE A 187 13.51 0.92 5.59
N PHE A 188 13.40 -0.34 5.15
CA PHE A 188 13.21 -1.48 6.04
C PHE A 188 14.43 -2.39 6.19
N ASN A 189 15.25 -2.55 5.15
CA ASN A 189 16.38 -3.49 5.15
C ASN A 189 17.73 -2.77 5.31
N GLU A 190 17.84 -1.51 4.87
CA GLU A 190 19.02 -0.67 5.05
C GLU A 190 18.67 0.69 5.71
N PRO A 191 18.03 0.69 6.89
CA PRO A 191 17.30 1.85 7.42
C PRO A 191 18.16 3.07 7.76
N LEU A 192 19.49 2.96 7.71
CA LEU A 192 20.47 4.04 7.92
C LEU A 192 21.34 4.31 6.68
N ASN A 193 20.94 3.82 5.49
CA ASN A 193 21.60 4.15 4.24
C ASN A 193 21.42 5.65 3.94
N HIS A 194 22.45 6.45 4.24
CA HIS A 194 22.37 7.91 4.15
C HIS A 194 22.01 8.41 2.74
N VAL A 195 22.61 7.84 1.69
CA VAL A 195 22.34 8.24 0.30
C VAL A 195 20.88 7.96 -0.06
N GLY A 196 20.39 6.77 0.29
CA GLY A 196 19.00 6.39 0.06
C GLY A 196 18.02 7.26 0.83
N LEU A 197 18.31 7.55 2.10
CA LEU A 197 17.47 8.42 2.93
C LEU A 197 17.43 9.86 2.41
N VAL A 198 18.55 10.43 1.94
CA VAL A 198 18.55 11.76 1.31
C VAL A 198 17.67 11.77 0.06
N ALA A 199 17.82 10.77 -0.83
CA ALA A 199 16.98 10.67 -2.02
C ALA A 199 15.49 10.53 -1.70
N MET A 200 15.13 9.83 -0.61
CA MET A 200 13.75 9.75 -0.13
C MET A 200 13.26 11.07 0.47
N ALA A 201 14.10 11.81 1.19
CA ALA A 201 13.75 13.12 1.75
C ALA A 201 13.48 14.16 0.65
N ASP A 202 14.25 14.10 -0.44
CA ASP A 202 14.14 15.01 -1.59
C ASP A 202 12.94 14.70 -2.50
N CYS A 203 12.32 13.51 -2.39
CA CYS A 203 11.14 13.14 -3.15
C CYS A 203 9.92 13.98 -2.73
N ALA A 204 9.57 15.00 -3.51
CA ALA A 204 8.51 15.96 -3.18
C ALA A 204 7.15 15.29 -2.92
N GLU A 205 6.84 14.23 -3.65
CA GLU A 205 5.58 13.50 -3.65
C GLU A 205 5.50 12.43 -2.54
N LEU A 206 6.55 12.19 -1.77
CA LEU A 206 6.49 11.25 -0.65
C LEU A 206 5.63 11.82 0.48
N SER A 207 4.78 10.97 1.07
CA SER A 207 3.91 11.37 2.18
C SER A 207 4.69 11.99 3.34
N ALA A 208 4.10 12.99 3.99
CA ALA A 208 4.70 13.65 5.17
C ALA A 208 5.09 12.63 6.25
N SER A 209 4.24 11.62 6.49
CA SER A 209 4.48 10.60 7.52
C SER A 209 5.73 9.75 7.27
N TRP A 210 6.11 9.53 6.01
CA TRP A 210 7.34 8.84 5.65
C TRP A 210 8.53 9.81 5.68
N LYS A 211 8.37 11.02 5.13
CA LYS A 211 9.41 12.05 5.16
C LYS A 211 9.87 12.37 6.58
N ASP A 212 8.94 12.52 7.52
CA ASP A 212 9.26 12.81 8.92
C ASP A 212 10.18 11.75 9.53
N LYS A 213 9.90 10.46 9.26
CA LYS A 213 10.75 9.35 9.73
C LYS A 213 12.11 9.32 9.06
N VAL A 214 12.15 9.55 7.74
CA VAL A 214 13.40 9.63 6.98
C VAL A 214 14.28 10.76 7.52
N VAL A 215 13.72 11.95 7.70
CA VAL A 215 14.42 13.12 8.27
C VAL A 215 14.87 12.84 9.69
N GLN A 216 14.03 12.23 10.52
CA GLN A 216 14.40 11.86 11.89
C GLN A 216 15.60 10.90 11.91
N ARG A 217 15.64 9.90 11.02
CA ARG A 217 16.78 8.98 10.90
C ARG A 217 18.04 9.70 10.45
N LEU A 218 17.95 10.59 9.45
CA LEU A 218 19.08 11.40 8.99
C LEU A 218 19.65 12.28 10.10
N GLN A 219 18.79 12.87 10.93
CA GLN A 219 19.19 13.76 12.02
C GLN A 219 19.77 13.02 13.22
N THR A 220 19.19 11.86 13.56
CA THR A 220 19.50 11.17 14.82
C THR A 220 20.48 10.02 14.64
N GLY A 221 20.55 9.41 13.46
CA GLY A 221 21.25 8.14 13.25
C GLY A 221 20.55 6.94 13.89
N TRP A 222 19.29 7.08 14.32
CA TRP A 222 18.51 6.03 14.99
C TRP A 222 17.28 5.63 14.20
N VAL A 223 16.94 4.34 14.24
CA VAL A 223 15.73 3.77 13.65
C VAL A 223 14.66 3.66 14.71
N GLU A 224 13.44 4.11 14.41
CA GLU A 224 12.31 3.98 15.31
C GLU A 224 11.89 2.52 15.53
N ASP A 225 11.38 2.20 16.72
CA ASP A 225 10.94 0.84 17.02
C ASP A 225 9.71 0.44 16.18
N TRP A 226 9.81 -0.72 15.52
CA TRP A 226 8.74 -1.28 14.71
C TRP A 226 7.92 -2.36 15.43
N ASN A 227 8.35 -2.82 16.61
CA ASN A 227 7.72 -3.94 17.28
C ASN A 227 6.23 -3.71 17.53
N ARG A 228 5.83 -2.48 17.91
CA ARG A 228 4.41 -2.14 18.10
C ARG A 228 3.59 -2.36 16.85
N ARG A 229 4.15 -1.95 15.71
CA ARG A 229 3.49 -2.02 14.42
C ARG A 229 3.45 -3.46 13.92
N LEU A 230 4.54 -4.21 14.06
CA LEU A 230 4.69 -5.55 13.49
C LEU A 230 4.03 -6.65 14.33
N PHE A 231 4.03 -6.52 15.65
CA PHE A 231 3.60 -7.58 16.58
C PHE A 231 2.40 -7.19 17.46
N GLY A 232 2.05 -5.89 17.53
CA GLY A 232 0.96 -5.40 18.37
C GLY A 232 1.28 -5.51 19.87
N HIS A 233 0.30 -5.18 20.73
CA HIS A 233 0.49 -5.22 22.19
C HIS A 233 0.63 -6.64 22.77
N ALA A 234 0.11 -7.65 22.08
CA ALA A 234 -0.10 -8.99 22.64
C ALA A 234 1.16 -9.87 22.70
N LEU A 235 2.20 -9.56 21.91
CA LEU A 235 3.42 -10.37 21.85
C LEU A 235 4.54 -9.89 22.80
N TRP A 236 4.46 -8.67 23.35
CA TRP A 236 5.36 -8.25 24.44
C TRP A 236 4.99 -8.81 25.81
N ALA A 237 3.79 -9.37 25.95
CA ALA A 237 3.34 -9.96 27.21
C ALA A 237 3.79 -11.43 27.40
N ARG A 238 4.53 -12.00 26.43
CA ARG A 238 5.20 -13.29 26.59
C ARG A 238 6.70 -13.05 26.62
N GLU A 239 7.22 -12.70 27.79
CA GLU A 239 8.65 -12.84 28.04
C GLU A 239 9.08 -14.30 27.80
N PRO A 240 10.32 -14.53 27.31
CA PRO A 240 10.83 -15.88 27.19
C PRO A 240 11.06 -16.45 28.60
N HIS A 241 10.32 -17.50 28.92
CA HIS A 241 10.69 -18.43 30.00
C HIS A 241 11.76 -19.40 29.52
#